data_AF-A0A2G2Z7T0-F1
#
_entry.id   AF-A0A2G2Z7T0-F1
#
_cell.length_a   1.000
_cell.length_b   1.000
_cell.length_c   1.000
_cell.angle_alpha   90.00
_cell.angle_beta   90.00
_cell.angle_gamma   90.00
#
_symmetry.space_group_name_H-M   'P 1'
#
loop_
_entity.id
_entity.type
_entity.pdbx_description
1 polymer ?
#
loop_
_entity_poly.entity_id
_entity_poly.type
_entity_poly.pdbx_seq_one_letter_code
_entity_poly.pdbx_strand_id
1 'polypeptide(L)'
;MATYSSCARKLLVVYYLFIISSCRIFNSSYGRDLNPDFRVKAINLGGWLLTEGWIKPSLFDGIPNKDFLDGTGLQFKSVTMGKYLCAELGGGTIIVANFTDATGWETFKVGIL
;
A
#
# COMPACT_ATOMS: atom_id res chain seq x y z
N MET A 1 -29.97 -17.99 43.68
CA MET A 1 -29.91 -16.72 42.92
C MET A 1 -28.43 -16.39 42.67
N ALA A 2 -27.74 -17.12 41.78
CA ALA A 2 -26.28 -16.93 41.52
C ALA A 2 -25.81 -17.39 40.12
N THR A 3 -26.64 -18.08 39.35
CA THR A 3 -26.27 -18.70 38.07
C THR A 3 -26.22 -17.72 36.89
N TYR A 4 -27.06 -16.68 36.89
CA TYR A 4 -27.09 -15.64 35.85
C TYR A 4 -25.82 -14.76 35.83
N SER A 5 -25.15 -14.60 36.98
CA SER A 5 -23.93 -13.79 37.08
C SER A 5 -22.70 -14.46 36.46
N SER A 6 -22.63 -15.80 36.47
CA SER A 6 -21.52 -16.53 35.85
C SER A 6 -21.66 -16.61 34.32
N CYS A 7 -22.89 -16.80 33.83
CA CYS A 7 -23.20 -16.80 32.39
C CYS A 7 -22.92 -15.43 31.74
N ALA A 8 -23.39 -14.33 32.35
CA ALA A 8 -23.17 -12.98 31.84
C ALA A 8 -21.68 -12.57 31.80
N ARG A 9 -20.89 -13.00 32.80
CA ARG A 9 -19.44 -12.76 32.82
C ARG A 9 -18.70 -13.51 31.72
N LYS A 10 -19.08 -14.75 31.43
CA LYS A 10 -18.52 -15.51 30.30
C LYS A 10 -18.88 -14.86 28.96
N LEU A 11 -20.10 -14.37 28.81
CA LEU A 11 -20.55 -13.69 27.60
C LEU A 11 -19.76 -12.39 27.35
N LEU A 12 -19.51 -11.62 28.40
CA LEU A 12 -18.69 -10.40 28.34
C LEU A 12 -17.26 -10.67 27.92
N VAL A 13 -16.63 -11.74 28.44
CA VAL A 13 -15.26 -12.11 28.07
C VAL A 13 -15.17 -12.52 26.59
N VAL A 14 -16.14 -13.28 26.08
CA VAL A 14 -16.18 -13.67 24.66
C VAL A 14 -16.36 -12.45 23.77
N TYR A 15 -17.23 -11.51 24.14
CA TYR A 15 -17.39 -10.25 23.43
C TYR A 15 -16.09 -9.43 23.41
N TYR A 16 -15.38 -9.35 24.54
CA TYR A 16 -14.11 -8.64 24.63
C TYR A 16 -13.01 -9.27 23.76
N LEU A 17 -12.93 -10.61 23.73
CA LEU A 17 -11.98 -11.34 22.86
C LEU A 17 -12.29 -11.13 21.37
N PHE A 18 -13.58 -11.05 21.01
CA PHE A 18 -14.01 -10.76 19.64
C PHE A 18 -13.62 -9.33 19.21
N ILE A 19 -13.81 -8.33 20.09
CA ILE A 19 -13.38 -6.95 19.86
C ILE A 19 -11.85 -6.87 19.67
N ILE A 20 -11.06 -7.52 20.53
CA ILE A 20 -9.59 -7.50 20.43
C ILE A 20 -9.10 -8.15 19.12
N SER A 21 -9.74 -9.25 18.70
CA SER A 21 -9.45 -9.89 17.40
C SER A 21 -9.77 -8.97 16.23
N SER A 22 -10.89 -8.25 16.31
CA SER A 22 -11.34 -7.28 15.30
C SER A 22 -10.43 -6.05 15.19
N CYS A 23 -9.86 -5.59 16.32
CA CYS A 23 -8.92 -4.47 16.35
C CYS A 23 -7.63 -4.73 15.57
N ARG A 24 -7.25 -6.00 15.33
CA ARG A 24 -6.09 -6.36 14.49
C ARG A 24 -6.35 -6.15 12.99
N ILE A 25 -7.60 -5.95 12.58
CA ILE A 25 -8.01 -5.79 11.18
C ILE A 25 -7.95 -4.32 10.74
N PHE A 26 -7.88 -3.37 11.68
CA PHE A 26 -7.64 -1.96 11.37
C PHE A 26 -6.16 -1.75 11.01
N ASN A 27 -5.84 -1.97 9.73
CA ASN A 27 -4.59 -1.51 9.14
C ASN A 27 -4.57 0.03 9.16
N SER A 28 -3.94 0.63 10.16
CA SER A 28 -3.55 2.03 10.12
C SER A 28 -2.43 2.19 9.10
N SER A 29 -2.78 2.54 7.86
CA SER A 29 -1.78 3.02 6.91
C SER A 29 -1.34 4.41 7.35
N TYR A 30 -0.07 4.55 7.74
CA TYR A 30 0.59 5.84 7.92
C TYR A 30 0.84 6.46 6.54
N GLY A 31 -0.23 6.88 5.87
CA GLY A 31 -0.14 7.65 4.64
C GLY A 31 0.44 9.03 4.93
N ARG A 32 1.17 9.61 3.98
CA ARG A 32 1.51 11.04 4.05
C ARG A 32 0.22 11.86 4.00
N ASP A 33 0.23 13.00 4.69
CA ASP A 33 -0.88 13.95 4.68
C ASP A 33 -1.36 14.18 3.24
N LEU A 34 -2.69 14.14 3.05
CA LEU A 34 -3.33 14.28 1.74
C LEU A 34 -3.23 15.74 1.29
N ASN A 35 -2.03 16.17 0.90
CA ASN A 35 -1.86 17.41 0.16
C ASN A 35 -2.32 17.12 -1.29
N PRO A 36 -3.45 17.70 -1.76
CA PRO A 36 -3.95 17.45 -3.12
C PRO A 36 -2.97 17.93 -4.21
N ASP A 37 -2.02 18.80 -3.87
CA ASP A 37 -0.98 19.28 -4.79
C ASP A 37 0.26 18.37 -4.81
N PHE A 38 0.32 17.36 -3.93
CA PHE A 38 1.40 16.40 -3.91
C PHE A 38 1.33 15.48 -5.13
N ARG A 39 2.09 15.83 -6.17
CA ARG A 39 2.23 15.03 -7.39
C ARG A 39 3.60 14.39 -7.44
N VAL A 40 3.65 13.06 -7.45
CA VAL A 40 4.88 12.31 -7.71
C VAL A 40 5.07 12.21 -9.21
N LYS A 41 6.30 12.41 -9.66
CA LYS A 41 6.70 12.20 -11.04
C LYS A 41 7.63 10.99 -11.08
N ALA A 42 7.47 10.18 -12.11
CA ALA A 42 8.31 9.02 -12.38
C ALA A 42 8.23 8.72 -13.88
N ILE A 43 9.18 7.95 -14.40
CA ILE A 43 9.21 7.52 -15.79
C ILE A 43 8.93 6.02 -15.84
N ASN A 44 8.07 5.59 -16.76
CA ASN A 44 7.88 4.18 -17.06
C ASN A 44 8.92 3.74 -18.10
N LEU A 45 9.74 2.74 -17.78
CA LEU A 45 10.70 2.13 -18.72
C LEU A 45 10.47 0.61 -18.82
N GLY A 46 9.29 0.19 -19.28
CA GLY A 46 9.03 -1.22 -19.57
C GLY A 46 9.00 -2.10 -18.33
N GLY A 47 8.18 -1.72 -17.34
CA GLY A 47 8.12 -2.39 -16.03
C GLY A 47 9.11 -1.84 -14.99
N TRP A 48 9.83 -0.78 -15.33
CA TRP A 48 10.58 0.02 -14.37
C TRP A 48 9.83 1.32 -14.06
N LEU A 49 9.82 1.70 -12.78
CA LEU A 49 9.40 3.02 -12.33
C LEU A 49 10.63 3.77 -11.86
N LEU A 50 11.12 4.66 -12.71
CA LEU A 50 12.35 5.40 -12.47
C LEU A 50 12.04 6.75 -11.79
N THR A 51 12.72 7.02 -10.68
CA THR A 51 12.67 8.31 -9.98
C THR A 51 14.08 8.84 -9.80
N GLU A 52 14.46 9.88 -10.52
CA GLU A 52 15.80 10.48 -10.45
C GLU A 52 15.90 11.45 -9.27
N GLY A 53 17.11 11.69 -8.75
CA GLY A 53 17.31 12.54 -7.57
C GLY A 53 16.83 14.01 -7.73
N TRP A 54 16.74 14.48 -8.97
CA TRP A 54 16.19 15.79 -9.32
C TRP A 54 14.67 15.81 -9.50
N ILE A 55 14.02 14.63 -9.60
CA ILE A 55 12.57 14.52 -9.69
C ILE A 55 11.99 14.68 -8.29
N LYS A 56 11.49 15.89 -8.00
CA LYS A 56 10.84 16.22 -6.74
C LYS A 56 9.31 16.22 -6.87
N PRO A 57 8.59 15.73 -5.85
CA PRO A 57 9.09 15.12 -4.62
C PRO A 57 9.59 13.69 -4.85
N SER A 58 10.75 13.34 -4.28
CA SER A 58 11.25 11.96 -4.33
C SER A 58 10.35 11.05 -3.48
N LEU A 59 10.08 9.87 -4.02
CA LEU A 59 9.25 8.86 -3.35
C LEU A 59 10.10 7.98 -2.40
N PHE A 60 11.39 7.82 -2.69
CA PHE A 60 12.24 6.82 -2.05
C PHE A 60 13.44 7.42 -1.27
N ASP A 61 13.61 8.75 -1.24
CA ASP A 61 14.69 9.42 -0.48
C ASP A 61 14.67 9.07 1.03
N GLY A 62 13.50 8.73 1.57
CA GLY A 62 13.32 8.40 3.00
C GLY A 62 13.61 6.95 3.37
N ILE A 63 14.09 6.11 2.44
CA ILE A 63 14.28 4.68 2.67
C ILE A 63 15.74 4.43 3.07
N PRO A 64 16.02 4.14 4.35
CA PRO A 64 17.37 4.17 4.91
C PRO A 64 18.31 3.16 4.25
N ASN A 65 17.78 2.02 3.78
CA ASN A 65 18.58 0.90 3.32
C ASN A 65 18.48 0.65 1.80
N LYS A 66 17.76 1.49 1.05
CA LYS A 66 17.55 1.35 -0.41
C LYS A 66 17.06 -0.03 -0.86
N ASP A 67 16.49 -0.83 0.05
CA ASP A 67 16.09 -2.23 -0.17
C ASP A 67 15.09 -2.45 -1.33
N PHE A 68 14.47 -1.39 -1.83
CA PHE A 68 13.53 -1.43 -2.94
C PHE A 68 14.13 -0.98 -4.28
N LEU A 69 15.37 -0.50 -4.28
CA LEU A 69 16.08 0.03 -5.45
C LEU A 69 17.03 -0.99 -6.08
N ASP A 70 17.03 -2.23 -5.58
CA ASP A 70 17.87 -3.34 -6.03
C ASP A 70 17.27 -4.12 -7.21
N GLY A 71 16.15 -3.65 -7.76
CA GLY A 71 15.40 -4.34 -8.81
C GLY A 71 14.35 -5.32 -8.28
N THR A 72 14.02 -5.28 -6.99
CA THR A 72 12.85 -5.94 -6.41
C THR A 72 11.56 -5.50 -7.11
N GLY A 73 10.69 -6.48 -7.42
CA GLY A 73 9.37 -6.23 -7.99
C GLY A 73 8.41 -5.71 -6.93
N LEU A 74 7.88 -4.50 -7.14
CA LEU A 74 6.96 -3.80 -6.26
C LEU A 74 5.60 -3.60 -6.93
N GLN A 75 4.56 -3.63 -6.12
CA GLN A 75 3.19 -3.39 -6.55
C GLN A 75 2.64 -2.18 -5.79
N PHE A 76 2.16 -1.17 -6.51
CA PHE A 76 1.63 0.04 -5.91
C PHE A 76 0.11 -0.01 -5.86
N LYS A 77 -0.47 -0.06 -4.65
CA LYS A 77 -1.92 -0.05 -4.45
C LYS A 77 -2.40 1.32 -3.99
N SER A 78 -3.38 1.86 -4.69
CA SER A 78 -4.12 3.03 -4.24
C SER A 78 -4.92 2.68 -2.99
N VAL A 79 -4.67 3.41 -1.90
CA VAL A 79 -5.43 3.25 -0.64
C VAL A 79 -6.88 3.71 -0.83
N THR A 80 -7.09 4.78 -1.61
CA THR A 80 -8.42 5.37 -1.82
C THR A 80 -9.28 4.55 -2.79
N MET A 81 -8.68 4.04 -3.87
CA MET A 81 -9.41 3.27 -4.89
C MET A 81 -9.34 1.76 -4.67
N GLY A 82 -8.42 1.27 -3.84
CA GLY A 82 -8.19 -0.16 -3.62
C GLY A 82 -7.63 -0.89 -4.85
N LYS A 83 -7.11 -0.15 -5.84
CA LYS A 83 -6.66 -0.67 -7.13
C LYS A 83 -5.14 -0.58 -7.28
N TYR A 84 -4.57 -1.51 -8.04
CA TYR A 84 -3.16 -1.54 -8.36
C TYR A 84 -2.84 -0.66 -9.56
N LEU A 85 -1.67 -0.04 -9.49
CA LEU A 85 -1.05 0.70 -10.58
C LEU A 85 -0.65 -0.29 -11.68
N CYS A 86 -1.01 -0.01 -12.93
CA CYS A 86 -0.73 -0.84 -14.10
C CYS A 86 0.00 -0.03 -15.16
N ALA A 87 1.03 -0.64 -15.76
CA ALA A 87 1.73 -0.12 -16.93
C ALA A 87 1.01 -0.60 -18.22
N GLU A 88 0.07 0.18 -18.72
CA GLU A 88 -0.73 -0.18 -19.89
C GLU A 88 0.16 -0.46 -21.11
N LEU A 89 -0.15 -1.56 -21.81
CA LEU A 89 0.63 -2.09 -22.94
C LEU A 89 2.12 -2.31 -22.61
N GLY A 90 2.43 -2.79 -21.40
CA GLY A 90 3.80 -3.06 -20.98
C GLY A 90 4.64 -1.81 -20.74
N GLY A 91 3.99 -0.67 -20.48
CA GLY A 91 4.69 0.58 -20.16
C GLY A 91 4.99 1.50 -21.35
N GLY A 92 4.54 1.15 -22.55
CA GLY A 92 4.66 2.00 -23.75
C GLY A 92 3.68 3.19 -23.79
N THR A 93 2.77 3.28 -22.81
CA THR A 93 1.72 4.31 -22.77
C THR A 93 1.60 4.98 -21.40
N ILE A 94 0.43 4.90 -20.77
CA ILE A 94 0.10 5.54 -19.50
C ILE A 94 0.27 4.55 -18.35
N ILE A 95 0.49 5.11 -17.16
CA ILE A 95 0.34 4.38 -15.92
C ILE A 95 -1.01 4.75 -15.31
N VAL A 96 -1.84 3.76 -14.99
CA VAL A 96 -3.18 3.97 -14.43
C VAL A 96 -3.47 2.99 -13.29
N ALA A 97 -4.17 3.41 -12.26
CA ALA A 97 -4.57 2.55 -11.15
C ALA A 97 -5.98 1.96 -11.37
N ASN A 98 -6.09 0.98 -12.27
CA ASN A 98 -7.38 0.42 -12.72
C ASN A 98 -7.63 -1.04 -12.28
N PHE A 99 -6.59 -1.81 -11.96
CA PHE A 99 -6.68 -3.25 -11.74
C PHE A 99 -6.97 -3.65 -10.28
N THR A 100 -7.72 -4.72 -10.05
CA THR A 100 -8.07 -5.21 -8.71
C THR A 100 -7.03 -6.17 -8.14
N ASP A 101 -6.33 -6.89 -9.01
CA ASP A 101 -5.35 -7.91 -8.66
C ASP A 101 -4.06 -7.67 -9.44
N ALA A 102 -2.92 -7.65 -8.73
CA ALA A 102 -1.64 -7.41 -9.34
C ALA A 102 -1.00 -8.72 -9.83
N THR A 103 -0.61 -8.73 -11.11
CA THR A 103 0.03 -9.89 -11.73
C THR A 103 1.35 -9.46 -12.40
N GLY A 104 1.35 -9.29 -13.71
CA GLY A 104 2.53 -8.93 -14.48
C GLY A 104 2.70 -7.42 -14.61
N TRP A 105 1.71 -6.75 -15.21
CA TRP A 105 1.83 -5.34 -15.64
C TRP A 105 1.70 -4.36 -14.47
N GLU A 106 1.32 -4.85 -13.30
CA GLU A 106 1.24 -4.11 -12.04
C GLU A 106 2.51 -4.25 -11.19
N THR A 107 3.48 -5.06 -11.64
CA THR A 107 4.75 -5.27 -10.94
C THR A 107 5.83 -4.39 -11.56
N PHE A 108 6.38 -3.50 -10.75
CA PHE A 108 7.39 -2.51 -11.15
C PHE A 108 8.69 -2.74 -10.41
N LYS A 109 9.80 -2.61 -11.11
CA LYS A 109 11.11 -2.45 -10.48
C LYS A 109 11.38 -0.98 -10.27
N VAL A 110 11.84 -0.60 -9.08
CA VAL A 110 12.18 0.79 -8.80
C VAL A 110 13.68 0.99 -8.99
N GLY A 111 14.03 2.06 -9.69
CA GLY A 111 15.41 2.50 -9.83
C GLY A 111 15.54 3.98 -9.48
N ILE A 112 16.72 4.36 -9.00
CA ILE A 112 17.19 5.75 -9.00
C ILE A 112 18.39 5.78 -9.93
N LEU A 113 18.32 6.63 -10.96
CA LEU A 113 19.47 7.02 -11.79
C LEU A 113 20.04 8.35 -11.27
#